data_AF-A0A7W0XP23-F1
#
_entry.id   AF-A0A7W0XP23-F1
#
_cell.length_a   1.000
_cell.length_b   1.000
_cell.length_c   1.000
_cell.angle_alpha   90.00
_cell.angle_beta   90.00
_cell.angle_gamma   90.00
#
_symmetry.space_group_name_H-M   'P 1'
#
loop_
_entity.id
_entity.type
_entity.pdbx_description
1 polymer ?
#
loop_
_entity_poly.entity_id
_entity_poly.type
_entity_poly.pdbx_seq_one_letter_code
_entity_poly.pdbx_strand_id
1 'polypeptide(L)' 'MQISEADRFAANILPIIKAIQESGATTLAAITQALNNRGISSARGGRWHISAVQNVLARARV' A
#
# COMPACT_ATOMS: atom_id res chain seq x y z
N MET A 1 -22.16 -6.63 -6.91
CA MET A 1 -20.92 -5.84 -6.92
C MET A 1 -19.75 -6.80 -6.93
N GLN A 2 -18.87 -6.75 -7.93
CA GLN A 2 -17.70 -7.63 -7.98
C GLN A 2 -16.53 -6.92 -7.30
N ILE A 3 -16.13 -7.39 -6.11
CA ILE A 3 -14.88 -6.95 -5.47
C ILE A 3 -13.75 -7.60 -6.25
N SER A 4 -12.84 -6.81 -6.84
CA SER A 4 -11.69 -7.36 -7.51
C SER A 4 -10.64 -7.83 -6.49
N GLU A 5 -9.78 -8.79 -6.87
CA GLU A 5 -8.65 -9.20 -6.01
C GLU A 5 -7.73 -8.01 -5.68
N ALA A 6 -7.68 -6.99 -6.56
CA ALA A 6 -6.95 -5.76 -6.30
C ALA A 6 -7.59 -4.92 -5.19
N ASP A 7 -8.92 -4.88 -5.10
CA ASP A 7 -9.63 -4.14 -4.06
C ASP A 7 -9.51 -4.85 -2.72
N ARG A 8 -9.61 -6.20 -2.72
CA ARG A 8 -9.36 -7.01 -1.52
C ARG A 8 -7.92 -6.82 -1.02
N PHE A 9 -6.94 -6.86 -1.92
CA PHE A 9 -5.55 -6.61 -1.56
C PHE A 9 -5.35 -5.20 -1.00
N ALA A 10 -5.96 -4.18 -1.63
CA ALA A 10 -5.89 -2.80 -1.15
C ALA A 10 -6.48 -2.66 0.26
N ALA A 11 -7.63 -3.28 0.53
CA ALA A 11 -8.25 -3.30 1.85
C ALA A 11 -7.34 -3.94 2.92
N ASN A 12 -6.62 -5.01 2.58
CA ASN A 12 -5.71 -5.68 3.50
C ASN A 12 -4.44 -4.86 3.81
N ILE A 13 -3.92 -4.13 2.82
CA ILE A 13 -2.68 -3.37 2.99
C ILE A 13 -2.93 -1.96 3.55
N LEU A 14 -4.09 -1.37 3.32
CA LEU A 14 -4.40 -0.01 3.73
C LEU A 14 -4.13 0.27 5.22
N PRO A 15 -4.46 -0.61 6.19
CA PRO A 15 -4.13 -0.39 7.60
C PRO A 15 -2.62 -0.26 7.85
N ILE A 16 -1.80 -1.02 7.12
CA ILE A 16 -0.33 -0.96 7.22
C ILE A 16 0.18 0.38 6.70
N ILE A 17 -0.35 0.83 5.55
CA ILE A 17 0.02 2.14 4.98
C ILE A 17 -0.36 3.26 5.96
N LYS A 18 -1.54 3.19 6.58
CA LYS A 18 -1.97 4.17 7.60
C LYS A 18 -1.04 4.20 8.81
N ALA A 19 -0.68 3.03 9.35
CA ALA A 19 0.29 2.95 10.46
C ALA A 19 1.67 3.54 10.09
N ILE A 20 2.10 3.38 8.84
CA ILE A 20 3.33 4.01 8.33
C ILE A 20 3.17 5.53 8.27
N GLN A 21 2.03 6.04 7.80
CA GLN A 21 1.74 7.48 7.79
C GLN A 21 1.72 8.07 9.21
N GLU A 22 1.11 7.37 10.16
CA GLU A 22 1.07 7.74 11.58
C GLU A 22 2.47 7.77 12.21
N SER A 23 3.41 6.95 11.73
CA SER A 23 4.83 7.03 12.13
C SER A 23 5.61 8.19 11.49
N GLY A 24 4.95 9.06 10.71
CA GLY A 24 5.53 10.27 10.12
C GLY A 24 5.94 10.15 8.64
N ALA A 25 5.81 8.98 8.03
CA ALA A 25 6.09 8.80 6.60
C ALA A 25 4.89 9.25 5.74
N THR A 26 4.83 10.55 5.44
CA THR A 26 3.68 11.17 4.75
C THR A 26 3.80 11.22 3.23
N THR A 27 4.99 10.96 2.67
CA THR A 27 5.20 10.92 1.21
C THR A 27 5.07 9.50 0.67
N LEU A 28 4.63 9.37 -0.58
CA LEU A 28 4.54 8.06 -1.26
C LEU A 28 5.89 7.33 -1.31
N ALA A 29 6.98 8.08 -1.50
CA ALA A 29 8.34 7.54 -1.49
C ALA A 29 8.72 6.99 -0.10
N ALA A 30 8.44 7.74 0.97
CA ALA A 30 8.70 7.30 2.33
C ALA A 30 7.86 6.05 2.69
N ILE A 31 6.58 6.02 2.29
CA ILE A 31 5.71 4.85 2.49
C ILE A 31 6.26 3.64 1.73
N THR A 32 6.67 3.83 0.48
CA THR A 32 7.26 2.76 -0.35
C THR A 32 8.53 2.20 0.29
N GLN A 33 9.41 3.07 0.78
CA GLN A 33 10.63 2.65 1.48
C GLN A 33 10.29 1.90 2.77
N ALA A 34 9.37 2.41 3.58
CA ALA A 34 8.94 1.76 4.82
C ALA A 34 8.36 0.36 4.56
N LEU A 35 7.52 0.18 3.54
CA LEU A 35 6.98 -1.13 3.17
C LEU A 35 8.09 -2.11 2.76
N ASN A 36 9.04 -1.65 1.94
CA ASN A 36 10.18 -2.46 1.51
C ASN A 36 11.10 -2.82 2.69
N ASN A 37 11.40 -1.86 3.57
CA ASN A 37 12.26 -2.07 4.73
C ASN A 37 11.62 -3.03 5.75
N ARG A 38 10.28 -3.05 5.84
CA ARG A 38 9.52 -4.00 6.65
C ARG A 38 9.40 -5.39 6.00
N GLY A 39 9.96 -5.60 4.80
CA GLY A 39 9.90 -6.89 4.10
C GLY A 39 8.51 -7.27 3.61
N ILE A 40 7.60 -6.29 3.48
CA ILE A 40 6.21 -6.56 3.07
C ILE A 40 6.18 -6.72 1.56
N SER A 41 5.81 -7.91 1.09
CA SER A 41 5.66 -8.18 -0.35
C SER A 41 4.45 -7.46 -0.94
N SER A 42 4.61 -6.93 -2.16
CA SER A 42 3.48 -6.46 -2.97
C SER A 42 2.62 -7.64 -3.44
N ALA A 43 1.43 -7.36 -4.00
CA ALA A 43 0.49 -8.36 -4.51
C ALA A 43 1.09 -9.35 -5.51
N ARG A 44 2.18 -8.97 -6.19
CA ARG A 44 2.86 -9.79 -7.20
C ARG A 44 4.17 -10.40 -6.71
N GLY A 45 4.44 -10.39 -5.40
CA GLY A 45 5.61 -11.05 -4.82
C GLY A 45 6.94 -10.30 -4.99
N GLY A 46 6.89 -8.98 -5.17
CA GLY A 46 8.09 -8.15 -5.33
C GLY A 46 8.10 -6.91 -4.44
N ARG A 47 9.11 -6.07 -4.63
CA ARG A 47 9.25 -4.77 -3.94
C ARG A 47 8.08 -3.85 -4.24
N TRP A 48 7.79 -2.96 -3.30
CA TRP A 48 6.88 -1.85 -3.49
C TRP A 48 7.49 -0.79 -4.39
N HIS A 49 6.65 -0.27 -5.28
CA HIS A 49 6.91 0.90 -6.11
C HIS A 49 5.90 2.01 -5.77
N ILE A 50 6.28 3.26 -6.02
CA ILE A 50 5.43 4.44 -5.74
C ILE A 50 4.05 4.31 -6.39
N SER A 51 3.98 3.87 -7.65
CA SER A 51 2.73 3.68 -8.38
C SER A 51 1.83 2.60 -7.76
N ALA A 52 2.41 1.57 -7.13
CA ALA A 52 1.65 0.54 -6.41
C ALA A 52 1.01 1.12 -5.14
N VAL A 53 1.73 1.97 -4.40
CA VAL A 53 1.18 2.68 -3.23
C VAL A 53 0.06 3.63 -3.65
N GLN A 54 0.24 4.40 -4.73
CA GLN A 54 -0.80 5.26 -5.29
C GLN A 54 -2.06 4.47 -5.66
N ASN A 55 -1.89 3.33 -6.31
CA ASN A 55 -2.98 2.45 -6.72
C ASN A 55 -3.79 1.89 -5.54
N VAL A 56 -3.13 1.56 -4.43
CA VAL A 56 -3.81 1.12 -3.20
C VAL A 56 -4.60 2.27 -2.58
N LEU A 57 -3.99 3.46 -2.47
CA LEU A 57 -4.64 4.64 -1.90
C LEU A 57 -5.81 5.13 -2.75
N ALA A 58 -5.71 5.04 -4.08
CA ALA A 58 -6.79 5.41 -4.98
C ALA A 58 -8.02 4.50 -4.82
N ARG A 59 -7.80 3.19 -4.67
CA ARG A 59 -8.86 2.19 -4.44
C ARG A 59 -9.53 2.32 -3.08
N ALA A 60 -8.82 2.82 -2.08
CA ALA A 60 -9.37 3.06 -0.75
C ALA A 60 -10.30 4.28 -0.65
N ARG A 61 -10.37 5.12 -1.69
CA ARG A 61 -11.22 6.32 -1.75
C ARG A 61 -12.56 6.08 -2.47
N VAL A 62 -12.80 4.84 -2.89
CA VAL A 62 -13.98 4.43 -3.67
C VAL A 62 -15.04 3.83 -2.76
#